data_AF-A0A9E4D5Y8-F1
#
_entry.id   AF-A0A9E4D5Y8-F1
#
_cell.length_a   1.000
_cell.length_b   1.000
_cell.length_c   1.000
_cell.angle_alpha   90.00
_cell.angle_beta   90.00
_cell.angle_gamma   90.00
#
_symmetry.space_group_name_H-M   'P 1'
#
loop_
_entity.id
_entity.type
_entity.pdbx_description
1 polymer ?
#
loop_
_entity_poly.entity_id
_entity_poly.type
_entity_poly.pdbx_seq_one_letter_code
_entity_poly.pdbx_strand_id
1 'polypeptide(L)'
;MSWTDERVELLKKMWAEGKSASQIAKELGSVTRNAVIGKVHRLGLSSRTSDSASDPEPAASAPAPDAAPVKESAPAARAPAPQPAR
;
A
#
# COMPACT_ATOMS: atom_id res chain seq x y z
N MET A 1 5.00 -16.56 6.64
CA MET A 1 6.22 -15.73 6.46
C MET A 1 6.50 -14.99 7.77
N SER A 2 7.08 -15.68 8.75
CA SER A 2 7.21 -15.13 10.10
C SER A 2 8.39 -14.17 10.19
N TRP A 3 8.10 -12.93 10.60
CA TRP A 3 9.09 -12.05 11.22
C TRP A 3 9.46 -12.68 12.56
N THR A 4 10.50 -13.50 12.57
CA THR A 4 11.06 -14.08 13.80
C THR A 4 11.73 -12.99 14.62
N ASP A 5 11.83 -13.20 15.93
CA ASP A 5 12.40 -12.21 16.84
C ASP A 5 13.85 -11.88 16.48
N GLU A 6 14.66 -12.89 16.14
CA GLU A 6 16.02 -12.73 15.62
C GLU A 6 16.10 -11.79 14.41
N ARG A 7 15.14 -11.85 13.49
CA ARG A 7 15.09 -10.96 12.32
C ARG A 7 14.73 -9.54 12.74
N VAL A 8 13.80 -9.38 13.70
CA VAL A 8 13.43 -8.07 14.25
C VAL A 8 14.63 -7.43 14.95
N GLU A 9 15.39 -8.19 15.72
CA GLU A 9 16.61 -7.73 16.38
C GLU A 9 17.68 -7.32 15.38
N LEU A 10 17.93 -8.14 14.36
CA LEU A 10 18.90 -7.80 13.30
C LEU A 10 18.49 -6.54 12.54
N LEU A 11 17.20 -6.40 12.22
CA LEU A 11 16.66 -5.19 11.61
C LEU A 11 16.87 -3.98 12.51
N LYS A 12 16.55 -4.05 13.81
CA LYS A 12 16.75 -2.94 14.75
C LYS A 12 18.22 -2.55 14.86
N LYS A 13 19.11 -3.53 14.97
CA LYS A 13 20.56 -3.32 15.06
C LYS A 13 21.09 -2.62 13.82
N MET A 14 20.86 -3.18 12.64
CA MET A 14 21.34 -2.60 11.38
C MET A 14 20.67 -1.27 11.04
N TRP A 15 19.40 -1.11 11.42
CA TRP A 15 18.69 0.15 11.28
C TRP A 15 19.28 1.22 12.19
N ALA A 16 19.69 0.89 13.43
CA ALA A 16 20.38 1.81 14.33
C ALA A 16 21.76 2.21 13.77
N GLU A 17 22.50 1.25 13.18
CA GLU A 17 23.74 1.50 12.44
C GLU A 17 23.56 2.42 11.21
N GLY A 18 22.32 2.65 10.76
CA GLY A 18 22.02 3.52 9.62
C GLY A 18 22.13 2.84 8.26
N LYS A 19 22.10 1.51 8.23
CA LYS A 19 22.05 0.77 6.97
C LYS A 19 20.73 1.00 6.24
N SER A 20 20.79 1.03 4.91
CA SER A 20 19.60 1.19 4.08
C SER A 20 18.75 -0.10 4.04
N ALA A 21 17.44 0.02 3.82
CA ALA A 21 16.52 -1.13 3.78
C ALA A 21 16.94 -2.21 2.76
N SER A 22 17.55 -1.83 1.64
CA SER A 22 18.10 -2.76 0.63
C SER A 22 19.25 -3.59 1.16
N GLN A 23 20.11 -3.00 1.98
CA GLN A 23 21.25 -3.70 2.58
C GLN A 23 20.77 -4.66 3.66
N ILE A 24 19.83 -4.22 4.50
CA ILE A 24 19.21 -5.07 5.53
C ILE A 24 18.47 -6.26 4.89
N ALA A 25 17.76 -6.02 3.78
CA ALA A 25 17.10 -7.07 3.00
C ALA A 25 18.10 -8.09 2.42
N LYS A 26 19.26 -7.63 1.92
CA LYS A 26 20.33 -8.51 1.45
C LYS A 26 20.89 -9.38 2.57
N GLU A 27 21.08 -8.83 3.76
CA GLU A 27 21.59 -9.57 4.92
C GLU A 27 20.59 -10.63 5.41
N LEU A 28 19.31 -10.24 5.48
CA LEU A 28 18.25 -11.13 5.94
C LEU A 28 17.90 -12.21 4.90
N GLY A 29 18.18 -11.98 3.61
CA GLY A 29 18.09 -12.91 2.48
C GLY A 29 16.68 -13.42 2.11
N SER A 30 15.75 -13.45 3.06
CA SER A 30 14.38 -13.97 2.93
C SER A 30 13.31 -12.88 2.84
N VAL A 31 13.71 -11.60 2.88
CA VAL A 31 12.79 -10.46 2.89
C VAL A 31 13.23 -9.43 1.85
N THR A 32 12.27 -8.79 1.20
CA THR A 32 12.53 -7.74 0.20
C THR A 32 12.69 -6.37 0.87
N ARG A 33 13.28 -5.40 0.13
CA ARG A 33 13.38 -4.00 0.57
C ARG A 33 12.04 -3.47 1.08
N ASN A 34 10.95 -3.77 0.38
CA ASN A 34 9.61 -3.30 0.74
C ASN A 34 9.09 -3.94 2.03
N ALA A 35 9.41 -5.21 2.28
CA ALA A 35 9.05 -5.88 3.53
C ALA A 35 9.78 -5.27 4.74
N VAL A 36 11.04 -4.86 4.55
CA VAL A 36 11.84 -4.16 5.59
C VAL A 36 11.24 -2.78 5.89
N ILE A 37 10.93 -1.97 4.87
CA ILE A 37 10.28 -0.65 5.06
C ILE A 37 8.94 -0.82 5.78
N GLY A 38 8.13 -1.78 5.35
CA GLY A 38 6.86 -2.10 5.99
C GLY A 38 7.02 -2.49 7.47
N LYS A 39 8.03 -3.28 7.83
CA LYS A 39 8.28 -3.66 9.22
C LYS A 39 8.80 -2.50 10.06
N VAL A 40 9.72 -1.67 9.54
CA VAL A 40 10.20 -0.45 10.21
C VAL A 40 9.03 0.47 10.55
N HIS A 41 8.12 0.70 9.60
CA HIS A 41 6.92 1.50 9.81
C HIS A 41 5.99 0.86 10.86
N ARG A 42 5.76 -0.45 10.81
CA ARG A 42 4.93 -1.18 11.79
C ARG A 42 5.52 -1.16 13.21
N LEU A 43 6.85 -1.07 13.32
CA LEU A 43 7.57 -0.99 14.59
C LEU A 43 7.72 0.45 15.10
N GLY A 44 7.30 1.47 14.34
CA GLY A 44 7.46 2.87 14.72
C GLY A 44 8.93 3.31 14.84
N LEU A 45 9.86 2.58 14.20
CA LEU A 45 11.27 2.96 14.17
C LEU A 45 11.39 4.25 13.34
N SER A 46 11.93 5.32 13.93
CA SER A 46 12.02 6.64 13.29
C SER A 46 12.54 6.52 11.86
N SER A 47 11.69 6.87 10.90
CA SER A 47 12.05 6.94 9.50
C SER A 47 12.97 8.14 9.31
N ARG A 48 14.27 7.88 9.15
CA ARG A 48 15.23 8.92 8.77
C ARG A 48 14.96 9.50 7.37
N THR A 49 13.93 9.02 6.67
CA THR A 49 13.68 9.29 5.25
C THR A 49 12.41 10.07 4.99
N SER A 50 11.59 10.41 5.99
CA SER A 50 10.42 11.28 5.75
C SER A 50 10.03 12.08 6.98
N ASP A 51 10.74 13.18 7.18
CA ASP A 51 10.10 14.43 7.57
C ASP A 51 9.46 15.01 6.28
N SER A 52 8.29 14.48 5.92
CA SER A 52 7.36 15.10 4.97
C SER A 52 6.08 14.28 4.99
N ALA A 53 5.17 14.72 5.88
CA ALA A 53 3.73 14.73 5.72
C ALA A 53 3.13 13.68 4.77
N SER A 54 2.54 12.64 5.38
CA SER A 54 1.13 12.35 5.15
C SER A 54 0.65 11.44 6.27
N ASP A 55 0.09 12.12 7.25
CA ASP A 55 -0.87 11.62 8.23
C ASP A 55 -1.90 10.69 7.56
N PRO A 56 -2.00 9.41 7.96
CA PRO A 56 -3.20 8.64 7.70
C PRO A 56 -4.12 8.80 8.91
N GLU A 57 -4.96 9.83 8.89
CA GLU A 57 -6.10 9.96 9.79
C GLU A 57 -6.96 8.69 9.69
N PRO A 58 -7.17 7.91 10.78
CA PRO A 58 -8.10 6.79 10.77
C PRO A 58 -9.13 6.96 11.88
N ALA A 59 -10.32 7.49 11.55
CA ALA A 59 -11.55 7.30 12.33
C ALA A 59 -12.77 7.63 11.45
N ALA A 60 -13.33 6.64 10.75
CA ALA A 60 -14.53 5.95 11.20
C ALA A 60 -15.81 6.83 11.24
N SER A 61 -16.58 6.78 10.15
CA SER A 61 -18.04 6.74 10.24
C SER A 61 -18.63 5.90 9.11
N ALA A 62 -19.07 4.71 9.53
CA ALA A 62 -20.20 3.89 9.10
C ALA A 62 -20.61 3.74 7.60
N PRO A 63 -21.01 2.52 7.20
CA PRO A 63 -21.63 2.26 5.90
C PRO A 63 -23.09 2.72 5.92
N ALA A 64 -23.50 3.52 4.93
CA ALA A 64 -24.90 3.69 4.57
C ALA A 64 -25.00 3.67 3.04
N PRO A 65 -25.62 2.64 2.44
CA PRO A 65 -25.99 2.67 1.04
C PRO A 65 -27.31 3.41 0.93
N ASP A 66 -27.31 4.67 0.50
CA ASP A 66 -28.48 5.22 -0.19
C ASP A 66 -28.12 6.49 -0.98
N ALA A 67 -28.90 6.72 -2.03
CA ALA A 67 -28.87 7.87 -2.94
C ALA A 67 -27.74 7.91 -3.98
N ALA A 68 -27.91 7.07 -5.01
CA ALA A 68 -27.72 7.58 -6.37
C ALA A 68 -28.56 8.86 -6.55
N PRO A 69 -28.06 9.85 -7.31
CA PRO A 69 -28.63 10.00 -8.64
C PRO A 69 -27.57 10.23 -9.71
N VAL A 70 -27.56 9.31 -10.67
CA VAL A 70 -27.47 9.56 -12.12
C VAL A 70 -26.75 10.85 -12.54
N LYS A 71 -25.41 10.82 -12.61
CA LYS A 71 -24.71 11.59 -13.64
C LYS A 71 -24.78 10.82 -14.95
N GLU A 72 -25.82 11.16 -15.69
CA GLU A 72 -25.86 11.21 -17.15
C GLU A 72 -24.47 11.05 -17.79
N SER A 73 -24.21 9.84 -18.24
CA SER A 73 -23.17 9.54 -19.22
C SER A 73 -23.71 8.36 -19.99
N ALA A 74 -24.61 8.65 -20.92
CA ALA A 74 -25.00 7.70 -21.95
C ALA A 74 -23.73 7.25 -22.68
N PRO A 75 -23.33 5.97 -22.62
CA PRO A 75 -22.46 5.45 -23.65
C PRO A 75 -23.35 5.23 -24.86
N ALA A 76 -23.10 6.02 -25.89
CA ALA A 76 -23.66 5.85 -27.22
C ALA A 76 -23.60 4.37 -27.61
N ALA A 77 -24.76 3.71 -27.60
CA ALA A 77 -24.96 2.42 -28.22
C ALA A 77 -24.78 2.59 -29.73
N ARG A 78 -23.55 2.38 -30.20
CA ARG A 78 -23.24 2.19 -31.61
C ARG A 78 -22.83 0.74 -31.81
N ALA A 79 -23.81 -0.09 -32.11
CA ALA A 79 -23.61 -1.33 -32.85
C ALA A 79 -24.80 -1.54 -33.82
N PRO A 80 -24.57 -2.16 -34.98
CA PRO A 80 -25.26 -1.84 -36.23
C PRO A 80 -26.40 -2.82 -36.55
N ALA A 81 -27.45 -2.33 -37.23
CA ALA A 81 -28.19 -2.98 -38.33
C ALA A 81 -29.65 -2.48 -38.42
N PRO A 82 -30.07 -1.91 -39.54
CA PRO A 82 -31.40 -2.13 -40.06
C PRO A 82 -31.32 -3.16 -41.19
N GLN A 83 -31.89 -4.34 -40.98
CA GLN A 83 -32.27 -5.23 -42.09
C GLN A 83 -33.50 -4.61 -42.77
N PRO A 84 -33.49 -4.30 -44.07
CA PRO A 84 -34.73 -4.01 -44.78
C PRO A 84 -35.39 -5.33 -45.18
N ALA A 85 -36.57 -5.56 -44.64
CA ALA A 85 -37.51 -6.57 -45.13
C ALA A 85 -38.36 -5.96 -46.25
N ARG A 86 -38.06 -6.28 -47.51
CA ARG A 86 -39.00 -6.60 -48.60
C ARG A 86 -38.27 -6.77 -49.93
#